data_AF-A0A2U3L6C7-F1
#
_entry.id   AF-A0A2U3L6C7-F1
#
_cell.length_a   1.000
_cell.length_b   1.000
_cell.length_c   1.000
_cell.angle_alpha   90.00
_cell.angle_beta   90.00
_cell.angle_gamma   90.00
#
_symmetry.space_group_name_H-M   'P 1'
#
loop_
_entity.id
_entity.type
_entity.pdbx_description
1 polymer ?
#
loop_
_entity_poly.entity_id
_entity_poly.type
_entity_poly.pdbx_seq_one_letter_code
_entity_poly.pdbx_strand_id
1 'polypeptide(L)'
;MIQQWTQFIRQPETQNRIVFLSDYDMLLTRRLVQGVDVWINTPRRPFEACGTSGMKVLVNGGINLSELDGWWAEAYSAEVGWALGDGGEHGDDPAWDAAEAEALYNLLEREVVPAFYSRNKEGIPTAWVDRVRTSMAELTPQYSADRTVREYTERYYLPAAAVFMERASQKGATGADIVKWQKHLEQKWVNLHFGDARIETHDGQHLFEVQVYLNGLEPSGVRVELYAEGSDTGEPVRQEMKHIRQLAGASGGYVYSAAVSSTRPPEDYTARVIPYHDGVAAPLQDTRILWQR
;
A
#
# COMPACT_ATOMS: atom_id res chain seq x y z
N MET A 1 8.59 19.32 25.06
CA MET A 1 7.63 18.21 25.18
C MET A 1 7.88 17.31 26.40
N ILE A 2 8.97 16.53 26.51
CA ILE A 2 9.16 15.60 27.65
C ILE A 2 9.12 16.31 29.02
N GLN A 3 9.79 17.46 29.17
CA GLN A 3 9.76 18.23 30.42
C GLN A 3 8.34 18.71 30.79
N GLN A 4 7.53 19.10 29.80
CA GLN A 4 6.14 19.52 30.00
C GLN A 4 5.28 18.34 30.46
N TRP A 5 5.45 17.15 29.85
CA TRP A 5 4.81 15.92 30.31
C TRP A 5 5.19 15.57 31.75
N THR A 6 6.48 15.63 32.09
CA THR A 6 6.94 15.36 33.46
C THR A 6 6.35 16.35 34.46
N GLN A 7 6.21 17.63 34.10
CA GLN A 7 5.56 18.62 34.96
C GLN A 7 4.06 18.34 35.10
N PHE A 8 3.37 18.00 34.02
CA PHE A 8 1.95 17.66 34.02
C PHE A 8 1.65 16.42 34.86
N ILE A 9 2.44 15.35 34.72
CA ILE A 9 2.30 14.11 35.49
C ILE A 9 2.52 14.35 36.98
N ARG A 10 3.32 15.35 37.39
CA ARG A 10 3.57 15.66 38.80
C ARG A 10 2.44 16.44 39.48
N GLN A 11 1.40 16.84 38.76
CA GLN A 11 0.28 17.55 39.35
C GLN A 11 -0.53 16.61 40.28
N PRO A 12 -1.07 17.10 41.42
CA PRO A 12 -1.81 16.26 42.37
C PRO A 12 -2.95 15.45 41.75
N GLU A 13 -3.58 15.98 40.72
CA GLU A 13 -4.73 15.41 40.01
C GLU A 13 -4.35 14.23 39.10
N THR A 14 -3.10 14.15 38.65
CA THR A 14 -2.62 13.22 37.61
C THR A 14 -1.54 12.26 38.07
N GLN A 15 -0.79 12.58 39.15
CA GLN A 15 0.38 11.83 39.62
C GLN A 15 0.16 10.34 39.91
N ASN A 16 -1.08 9.93 40.18
CA ASN A 16 -1.43 8.54 40.46
C ASN A 16 -2.21 7.87 39.30
N ARG A 17 -2.34 8.54 38.16
CA ARG A 17 -3.16 8.10 37.01
C ARG A 17 -2.38 8.05 35.71
N ILE A 18 -1.29 8.81 35.59
CA ILE A 18 -0.50 8.92 34.38
C ILE A 18 0.94 8.51 34.69
N VAL A 19 1.50 7.65 33.85
CA VAL A 19 2.89 7.19 33.96
C VAL A 19 3.57 7.39 32.61
N PHE A 20 4.78 7.95 32.63
CA PHE A 20 5.66 7.98 31.46
C PHE A 20 6.62 6.79 31.53
N LEU A 21 6.56 5.91 30.54
CA LEU A 21 7.44 4.75 30.42
C LEU A 21 8.63 5.12 29.54
N SER A 22 9.81 5.33 30.14
CA SER A 22 11.06 5.52 29.40
C SER A 22 11.61 4.18 28.90
N ASP A 23 12.49 4.25 27.89
CA ASP A 23 13.26 3.11 27.40
C ASP A 23 12.40 1.93 26.95
N TYR A 24 11.34 2.22 26.21
CA TYR A 24 10.42 1.23 25.69
C TYR A 24 11.12 0.20 24.79
N ASP A 25 11.13 -1.05 25.23
CA ASP A 25 11.73 -2.18 24.54
C ASP A 25 10.76 -3.36 24.42
N MET A 26 11.21 -4.47 23.84
CA MET A 26 10.39 -5.67 23.68
C MET A 26 10.00 -6.32 25.02
N LEU A 27 10.85 -6.23 26.04
CA LEU A 27 10.58 -6.83 27.35
C LEU A 27 9.47 -6.06 28.07
N LEU A 28 9.54 -4.73 28.04
CA LEU A 28 8.51 -3.86 28.57
C LEU A 28 7.22 -4.03 27.80
N THR A 29 7.28 -4.03 26.46
CA THR A 29 6.11 -4.27 25.59
C THR A 29 5.39 -5.54 25.99
N ARG A 30 6.12 -6.65 26.17
CA ARG A 30 5.56 -7.96 26.51
C ARG A 30 4.74 -7.93 27.79
N ARG A 31 5.14 -7.13 28.78
CA ARG A 31 4.40 -6.95 30.04
C ARG A 31 3.25 -5.97 29.88
N LEU A 32 3.48 -4.86 29.16
CA LEU A 32 2.50 -3.81 28.96
C LEU A 32 1.24 -4.33 28.29
N VAL A 33 1.38 -5.01 27.14
CA VAL A 33 0.24 -5.45 26.33
C VAL A 33 -0.69 -6.42 27.05
N GLN A 34 -0.22 -7.09 28.11
CA GLN A 34 -1.04 -8.01 28.92
C GLN A 34 -2.01 -7.29 29.87
N GLY A 35 -1.77 -6.00 30.14
CA GLY A 35 -2.58 -5.19 31.06
C GLY A 35 -3.22 -3.98 30.38
N VAL A 36 -3.14 -3.88 29.05
CA VAL A 36 -3.77 -2.80 28.30
C VAL A 36 -5.23 -3.16 27.99
N ASP A 37 -6.15 -2.33 28.47
CA ASP A 37 -7.56 -2.40 28.07
C ASP A 37 -7.79 -1.68 26.72
N VAL A 38 -7.18 -0.51 26.51
CA VAL A 38 -7.26 0.28 25.26
C VAL A 38 -5.87 0.68 24.76
N TRP A 39 -5.60 0.35 23.50
CA TRP A 39 -4.43 0.83 22.77
C TRP A 39 -4.81 2.03 21.90
N ILE A 40 -4.27 3.20 22.23
CA ILE A 40 -4.54 4.45 21.49
C ILE A 40 -3.39 4.72 20.52
N ASN A 41 -3.72 5.03 19.28
CA ASN A 41 -2.74 5.36 18.24
C ASN A 41 -3.24 6.52 17.37
N THR A 42 -2.48 7.62 17.29
CA THR A 42 -2.88 8.86 16.60
C THR A 42 -1.78 9.30 15.63
N PRO A 43 -1.46 8.49 14.60
CA PRO A 43 -0.54 8.91 13.54
C PRO A 43 -1.14 10.07 12.75
N ARG A 44 -0.29 10.91 12.16
CA ARG A 44 -0.75 11.83 11.12
C ARG A 44 -0.85 11.08 9.81
N ARG A 45 -2.01 11.12 9.13
CA ARG A 45 -2.18 10.50 7.80
C ARG A 45 -1.36 11.22 6.74
N PRO A 46 -0.80 10.51 5.74
CA PRO A 46 -0.79 9.05 5.54
C PRO A 46 0.52 8.41 6.04
N PHE A 47 1.09 8.89 7.14
CA PHE A 47 2.46 8.55 7.52
C PHE A 47 2.60 7.21 8.26
N GLU A 48 1.50 6.53 8.60
CA GLU A 48 1.54 5.16 9.09
C GLU A 48 1.27 4.15 7.97
N ALA A 49 2.34 3.53 7.47
CA ALA A 49 2.21 2.49 6.45
C ALA A 49 1.41 1.27 6.93
N CYS A 50 1.47 0.93 8.21
CA CYS A 50 0.76 -0.22 8.79
C CYS A 50 0.55 -0.03 10.29
N GLY A 51 1.58 -0.26 11.11
CA GLY A 51 1.47 -0.21 12.57
C GLY A 51 1.19 -1.57 13.19
N THR A 52 2.23 -2.27 13.66
CA THR A 52 2.07 -3.62 14.25
C THR A 52 1.83 -3.60 15.75
N SER A 53 1.91 -2.43 16.39
CA SER A 53 1.76 -2.29 17.84
C SER A 53 0.34 -2.61 18.29
N GLY A 54 -0.68 -2.09 17.61
CA GLY A 54 -2.09 -2.36 17.88
C GLY A 54 -2.50 -3.82 17.63
N MET A 55 -1.81 -4.53 16.74
CA MET A 55 -2.05 -5.96 16.51
C MET A 55 -1.65 -6.82 17.72
N LYS A 56 -0.70 -6.36 18.55
CA LYS A 56 -0.19 -7.13 19.71
C LYS A 56 -1.23 -7.22 20.84
N VAL A 57 -2.12 -6.23 20.96
CA VAL A 57 -3.12 -6.23 22.04
C VAL A 57 -4.29 -7.16 21.78
N LEU A 58 -4.51 -7.57 20.52
CA LEU A 58 -5.60 -8.47 20.11
C LEU A 58 -5.60 -9.74 20.96
N VAL A 59 -4.49 -10.49 20.99
CA VAL A 59 -4.40 -11.75 21.76
C VAL A 59 -4.40 -11.57 23.28
N ASN A 60 -4.29 -10.33 23.76
CA ASN A 60 -4.31 -9.99 25.18
C ASN A 60 -5.66 -9.43 25.64
N GLY A 61 -6.65 -9.32 24.75
CA GLY A 61 -7.98 -8.80 25.07
C GLY A 61 -8.07 -7.27 25.15
N GLY A 62 -7.06 -6.56 24.64
CA GLY A 62 -7.12 -5.11 24.49
C GLY A 62 -7.86 -4.71 23.21
N ILE A 63 -8.47 -3.52 23.23
CA ILE A 63 -9.19 -2.94 22.08
C ILE A 63 -8.38 -1.77 21.52
N ASN A 64 -8.46 -1.54 20.21
CA ASN A 64 -7.81 -0.41 19.55
C ASN A 64 -8.76 0.80 19.44
N LEU A 65 -8.19 1.98 19.63
CA LEU A 65 -8.74 3.27 19.24
C LEU A 65 -7.67 3.98 18.41
N SER A 66 -7.88 4.12 17.11
CA SER A 66 -6.84 4.63 16.23
C SER A 66 -7.39 5.49 15.12
N GLU A 67 -6.57 6.40 14.62
CA GLU A 67 -6.77 7.05 13.32
C GLU A 67 -6.97 6.00 12.21
N LEU A 68 -7.79 6.32 11.19
CA LEU A 68 -8.01 5.49 10.00
C LEU A 68 -6.79 5.49 9.06
N ASP A 69 -5.63 5.13 9.58
CA ASP A 69 -4.37 4.98 8.86
C ASP A 69 -3.80 3.57 9.00
N GLY A 70 -2.87 3.22 8.10
CA GLY A 70 -2.18 1.94 8.11
C GLY A 70 -3.13 0.74 8.22
N TRP A 71 -2.82 -0.17 9.14
CA TRP A 71 -3.59 -1.40 9.32
C TRP A 71 -5.01 -1.15 9.83
N TRP A 72 -5.23 -0.04 10.53
CA TRP A 72 -6.53 0.25 11.12
C TRP A 72 -7.53 0.71 10.05
N ALA A 73 -7.05 1.39 9.01
CA ALA A 73 -7.85 1.69 7.82
C ALA A 73 -8.39 0.41 7.13
N GLU A 74 -7.64 -0.69 7.19
CA GLU A 74 -8.06 -2.00 6.66
C GLU A 74 -8.93 -2.79 7.65
N ALA A 75 -8.62 -2.70 8.95
CA ALA A 75 -9.18 -3.58 9.99
C ALA A 75 -10.49 -3.06 10.62
N TYR A 76 -10.71 -1.75 10.57
CA TYR A 76 -11.70 -1.11 11.42
C TYR A 76 -13.14 -1.48 11.05
N SER A 77 -13.89 -1.84 12.09
CA SER A 77 -15.34 -1.78 12.15
C SER A 77 -15.76 -1.33 13.55
N ALA A 78 -16.99 -0.84 13.71
CA ALA A 78 -17.50 -0.36 15.00
C ALA A 78 -17.59 -1.47 16.07
N GLU A 79 -17.62 -2.73 15.63
CA GLU A 79 -17.70 -3.92 16.47
C GLU A 79 -16.35 -4.35 17.06
N VAL A 80 -15.21 -3.90 16.50
CA VAL A 80 -13.87 -4.35 16.89
C VAL A 80 -13.02 -3.28 17.58
N GLY A 81 -13.46 -2.02 17.57
CA GLY A 81 -12.75 -0.90 18.18
C GLY A 81 -13.40 0.44 17.88
N TRP A 82 -12.58 1.50 17.89
CA TRP A 82 -13.00 2.85 17.53
C TRP A 82 -12.02 3.49 16.56
N ALA A 83 -12.52 4.44 15.77
CA ALA A 83 -11.75 5.17 14.79
C ALA A 83 -11.77 6.67 15.03
N LEU A 84 -10.68 7.33 14.65
CA LEU A 84 -10.56 8.78 14.51
C LEU A 84 -10.40 9.17 13.04
N GLY A 85 -10.62 10.46 12.78
CA GLY A 85 -10.41 11.06 11.48
C GLY A 85 -11.51 10.81 10.45
N ASP A 86 -11.37 11.45 9.30
CA ASP A 86 -12.29 11.37 8.15
C ASP A 86 -11.72 10.54 6.99
N GLY A 87 -10.52 9.97 7.16
CA GLY A 87 -9.81 9.24 6.11
C GLY A 87 -9.19 10.15 5.03
N GLY A 88 -9.15 11.46 5.24
CA GLY A 88 -8.48 12.44 4.37
C GLY A 88 -7.00 12.64 4.71
N GLU A 89 -6.31 13.42 3.87
CA GLU A 89 -4.98 13.96 4.16
C GLU A 89 -5.11 15.46 4.42
N HIS A 90 -4.66 15.92 5.59
CA HIS A 90 -4.81 17.32 6.02
C HIS A 90 -3.47 18.07 6.14
N GLY A 91 -2.36 17.41 5.79
CA GLY A 91 -1.02 17.99 5.85
C GLY A 91 -0.64 18.45 7.26
N ASP A 92 -0.05 19.64 7.37
CA ASP A 92 0.45 20.21 8.62
C ASP A 92 -0.51 21.25 9.23
N ASP A 93 -1.83 21.17 8.97
CA ASP A 93 -2.81 22.13 9.48
C ASP A 93 -2.98 22.01 11.01
N PRO A 94 -2.57 23.02 11.81
CA PRO A 94 -2.75 22.98 13.26
C PRO A 94 -4.22 23.04 13.71
N ALA A 95 -5.12 23.55 12.85
CA ALA A 95 -6.55 23.55 13.15
C ALA A 95 -7.12 22.12 13.07
N TRP A 96 -6.58 21.30 12.18
CA TRP A 96 -6.92 19.88 12.10
C TRP A 96 -6.43 19.12 13.34
N ASP A 97 -5.18 19.33 13.75
CA ASP A 97 -4.64 18.71 14.99
C ASP A 97 -5.53 19.01 16.21
N ALA A 98 -6.03 20.25 16.33
CA ALA A 98 -6.92 20.64 17.41
C ALA A 98 -8.31 19.99 17.30
N ALA A 99 -8.87 19.90 16.09
CA ALA A 99 -10.16 19.26 15.85
C ALA A 99 -10.12 17.75 16.12
N GLU A 100 -9.04 17.07 15.71
CA GLU A 100 -8.85 15.63 15.94
C GLU A 100 -8.62 15.33 17.42
N ALA A 101 -7.90 16.19 18.14
CA ALA A 101 -7.76 16.09 19.60
C ALA A 101 -9.13 16.19 20.31
N GLU A 102 -9.97 17.15 19.92
CA GLU A 102 -11.33 17.27 20.45
C GLU A 102 -12.20 16.06 20.07
N ALA A 103 -12.05 15.51 18.87
CA ALA A 103 -12.73 14.28 18.46
C ALA A 103 -12.34 13.09 19.35
N LEU A 104 -11.05 12.92 19.63
CA LEU A 104 -10.54 11.92 20.57
C LEU A 104 -11.13 12.09 21.96
N TYR A 105 -11.17 13.32 22.50
CA TYR A 105 -11.74 13.56 23.82
C TYR A 105 -13.23 13.23 23.88
N ASN A 106 -13.99 13.64 22.87
CA ASN A 106 -15.41 13.32 22.77
C ASN A 106 -15.67 11.81 22.67
N LEU A 107 -14.87 11.09 21.88
CA LEU A 107 -14.97 9.65 21.70
C LEU A 107 -14.65 8.90 23.01
N LEU A 108 -13.60 9.33 23.71
CA LEU A 108 -13.25 8.79 25.02
C LEU A 108 -14.39 9.02 26.04
N GLU A 109 -14.88 10.24 26.16
CA GLU A 109 -15.90 10.62 27.15
C GLU A 109 -17.26 9.96 26.89
N ARG A 110 -17.69 9.92 25.63
CA ARG A 110 -19.07 9.55 25.28
C ARG A 110 -19.24 8.09 24.94
N GLU A 111 -18.17 7.40 24.54
CA GLU A 111 -18.26 6.02 24.07
C GLU A 111 -17.35 5.07 24.83
N VAL A 112 -16.04 5.33 24.86
CA VAL A 112 -15.05 4.40 25.41
C VAL A 112 -15.22 4.23 26.93
N VAL A 113 -15.25 5.36 27.66
CA VAL A 113 -15.40 5.36 29.11
C VAL A 113 -16.74 4.73 29.54
N PRO A 114 -17.90 5.12 28.96
CA PRO A 114 -19.17 4.45 29.27
C PRO A 114 -19.15 2.95 28.98
N ALA A 115 -18.61 2.53 27.83
CA ALA A 115 -18.54 1.10 27.49
C ALA A 115 -17.74 0.29 28.53
N PHE A 116 -16.68 0.86 29.10
CA PHE A 116 -15.84 0.19 30.11
C PHE A 116 -16.46 0.18 31.51
N TYR A 117 -17.12 1.27 31.93
CA TYR A 117 -17.62 1.43 33.29
C TYR A 117 -19.09 1.01 33.48
N SER A 118 -19.89 0.93 32.41
CA SER A 118 -21.27 0.43 32.48
C SER A 118 -21.29 -1.08 32.68
N ARG A 119 -21.53 -1.49 33.94
CA ARG A 119 -21.49 -2.90 34.36
C ARG A 119 -22.89 -3.43 34.66
N ASN A 120 -23.10 -4.71 34.36
CA ASN A 120 -24.31 -5.44 34.75
C ASN A 120 -24.31 -5.75 36.27
N LYS A 121 -25.33 -6.50 36.73
CA LYS A 121 -25.49 -6.85 38.16
C LYS A 121 -24.34 -7.70 38.71
N GLU A 122 -23.66 -8.43 37.83
CA GLU A 122 -22.50 -9.26 38.13
C GLU A 122 -21.17 -8.49 38.06
N GLY A 123 -21.21 -7.18 37.77
CA GLY A 123 -20.02 -6.33 37.67
C GLY A 123 -19.28 -6.44 36.34
N ILE A 124 -19.89 -7.04 35.31
CA ILE A 124 -19.29 -7.26 33.98
C ILE A 124 -19.68 -6.11 33.03
N PRO A 125 -18.71 -5.46 32.36
CA PRO A 125 -19.00 -4.51 31.30
C PRO A 125 -19.30 -5.27 30.01
N THR A 126 -20.57 -5.64 29.79
CA THR A 126 -20.96 -6.57 28.71
C THR A 126 -20.60 -6.04 27.32
N ALA A 127 -20.90 -4.76 27.04
CA ALA A 127 -20.57 -4.13 25.76
C ALA A 127 -19.06 -4.14 25.48
N TRP A 128 -18.24 -3.93 26.52
CA TRP A 128 -16.78 -4.03 26.42
C TRP A 128 -16.33 -5.45 26.08
N VAL A 129 -16.78 -6.43 26.87
CA VAL A 129 -16.39 -7.83 26.72
C VAL A 129 -16.82 -8.38 25.37
N ASP A 130 -17.99 -7.98 24.87
CA ASP A 130 -18.46 -8.37 23.54
C ASP A 130 -17.54 -7.79 22.46
N ARG A 131 -17.17 -6.51 22.53
CA ARG A 131 -16.19 -5.90 21.61
C ARG A 131 -14.81 -6.58 21.68
N VAL A 132 -14.32 -6.90 22.87
CA VAL A 132 -13.08 -7.68 23.05
C VAL A 132 -13.17 -9.01 22.31
N ARG A 133 -14.26 -9.76 22.52
CA ARG A 133 -14.46 -11.08 21.89
C ARG A 133 -14.51 -10.99 20.37
N THR A 134 -15.23 -10.01 19.83
CA THR A 134 -15.33 -9.81 18.38
C THR A 134 -13.98 -9.43 17.80
N SER A 135 -13.30 -8.44 18.39
CA SER A 135 -11.96 -8.01 17.98
C SER A 135 -10.96 -9.18 17.98
N MET A 136 -10.95 -9.98 19.05
CA MET A 136 -10.11 -11.17 19.16
C MET A 136 -10.43 -12.21 18.07
N ALA A 137 -11.71 -12.51 17.86
CA ALA A 137 -12.15 -13.55 16.95
C ALA A 137 -11.86 -13.22 15.48
N GLU A 138 -12.07 -11.96 15.09
CA GLU A 138 -11.96 -11.52 13.71
C GLU A 138 -10.53 -11.10 13.35
N LEU A 139 -9.89 -10.29 14.21
CA LEU A 139 -8.63 -9.64 13.86
C LEU A 139 -7.41 -10.52 14.16
N THR A 140 -7.42 -11.32 15.23
CA THR A 140 -6.27 -12.17 15.58
C THR A 140 -5.82 -13.11 14.45
N PRO A 141 -6.70 -13.91 13.82
CA PRO A 141 -6.28 -14.79 12.73
C PRO A 141 -5.85 -14.01 11.49
N GLN A 142 -6.51 -12.88 11.21
CA GLN A 142 -6.24 -12.05 10.05
C GLN A 142 -4.88 -11.35 10.19
N TYR A 143 -4.56 -10.76 11.34
CA TYR A 143 -3.32 -10.01 11.55
C TYR A 143 -2.19 -10.84 12.19
N SER A 144 -2.26 -12.17 12.03
CA SER A 144 -1.21 -13.08 12.44
C SER A 144 -0.01 -13.04 11.48
N ALA A 145 1.20 -13.03 12.05
CA ALA A 145 2.43 -13.18 11.27
C ALA A 145 2.50 -14.53 10.54
N ASP A 146 1.86 -15.58 11.06
CA ASP A 146 1.81 -16.89 10.42
C ASP A 146 1.10 -16.81 9.06
N ARG A 147 -0.01 -16.05 8.98
CA ARG A 147 -0.72 -15.80 7.72
C ARG A 147 0.20 -15.07 6.75
N THR A 148 0.82 -13.98 7.19
CA THR A 148 1.72 -13.18 6.34
C THR A 148 2.87 -14.02 5.80
N VAL A 149 3.57 -14.79 6.66
CA VAL A 149 4.69 -15.64 6.23
C VAL A 149 4.22 -16.73 5.27
N ARG A 150 3.08 -17.38 5.54
CA ARG A 150 2.50 -18.39 4.65
C ARG A 150 2.18 -17.80 3.27
N GLU A 151 1.46 -16.67 3.23
CA GLU A 151 1.07 -16.04 1.97
C GLU A 151 2.27 -15.56 1.16
N TYR A 152 3.29 -14.97 1.81
CA TYR A 152 4.53 -14.61 1.13
C TYR A 152 5.26 -15.84 0.56
N THR A 153 5.27 -16.93 1.33
CA THR A 153 5.89 -18.19 0.91
C THR A 153 5.18 -18.79 -0.29
N GLU A 154 3.86 -18.91 -0.23
CA GLU A 154 3.05 -19.55 -1.25
C GLU A 154 2.92 -18.71 -2.52
N ARG A 155 2.74 -17.39 -2.39
CA ARG A 155 2.45 -16.51 -3.53
C ARG A 155 3.70 -15.96 -4.21
N TYR A 156 4.83 -15.86 -3.49
CA TYR A 156 6.05 -15.26 -4.02
C TYR A 156 7.26 -16.19 -3.99
N TYR A 157 7.61 -16.74 -2.81
CA TYR A 157 8.87 -17.51 -2.71
C TYR A 157 8.82 -18.84 -3.47
N LEU A 158 7.74 -19.63 -3.35
CA LEU A 158 7.62 -20.90 -4.06
C LEU A 158 7.54 -20.71 -5.59
N PRO A 159 6.74 -19.77 -6.13
CA PRO A 159 6.77 -19.47 -7.56
C PRO A 159 8.13 -18.99 -8.04
N ALA A 160 8.81 -18.10 -7.29
CA ALA A 160 10.15 -17.64 -7.65
C ALA A 160 11.18 -18.78 -7.67
N ALA A 161 11.10 -19.71 -6.71
CA ALA A 161 11.94 -20.90 -6.67
C ALA A 161 11.68 -21.83 -7.87
N ALA A 162 10.42 -22.01 -8.26
CA ALA A 162 10.05 -22.80 -9.44
C ALA A 162 10.62 -22.19 -10.73
N VAL A 163 10.46 -20.87 -10.92
CA VAL A 163 11.05 -20.13 -12.05
C VAL A 163 12.58 -20.24 -12.06
N PHE A 164 13.22 -20.17 -10.88
CA PHE A 164 14.66 -20.38 -10.78
C PHE A 164 15.08 -21.78 -11.24
N MET A 165 14.38 -22.83 -10.78
CA MET A 165 14.68 -24.22 -11.18
C MET A 165 14.50 -24.43 -12.68
N GLU A 166 13.45 -23.84 -13.27
CA GLU A 166 13.23 -23.88 -14.72
C GLU A 166 14.39 -23.22 -15.47
N ARG A 167 14.80 -22.02 -15.06
CA ARG A 167 15.91 -21.29 -15.70
C ARG A 167 17.26 -21.97 -15.56
N ALA A 168 17.49 -22.66 -14.43
CA ALA A 168 18.71 -23.40 -14.14
C ALA A 168 18.75 -24.78 -14.81
N SER A 169 17.60 -25.29 -15.27
CA SER A 169 17.51 -26.54 -16.00
C SER A 169 18.28 -26.49 -17.34
N GLN A 170 18.50 -27.65 -17.97
CA GLN A 170 19.20 -27.74 -19.25
C GLN A 170 20.55 -26.98 -19.28
N LYS A 171 21.32 -27.11 -18.19
CA LYS A 171 22.60 -26.41 -17.99
C LYS A 171 22.49 -24.88 -18.07
N GLY A 172 21.33 -24.31 -17.71
CA GLY A 172 21.11 -22.88 -17.64
C GLY A 172 20.84 -22.20 -18.99
N ALA A 173 20.39 -22.94 -20.01
CA ALA A 173 20.18 -22.40 -21.36
C ALA A 173 19.26 -21.16 -21.36
N THR A 174 18.12 -21.23 -20.67
CA THR A 174 17.18 -20.10 -20.51
C THR A 174 17.83 -18.93 -19.76
N GLY A 175 18.59 -19.20 -18.69
CA GLY A 175 19.30 -18.16 -17.97
C GLY A 175 20.34 -17.43 -18.83
N ALA A 176 21.09 -18.18 -19.65
CA ALA A 176 22.06 -17.61 -20.58
C ALA A 176 21.39 -16.75 -21.67
N ASP A 177 20.23 -17.19 -22.17
CA ASP A 177 19.43 -16.46 -23.14
C ASP A 177 18.90 -15.13 -22.57
N ILE A 178 18.33 -15.16 -21.35
CA ILE A 178 17.90 -13.95 -20.64
C ILE A 178 19.07 -12.96 -20.47
N VAL A 179 20.25 -13.42 -20.06
CA VAL A 179 21.43 -12.54 -19.91
C VAL A 179 21.87 -11.96 -21.24
N LYS A 180 21.83 -12.75 -22.32
CA LYS A 180 22.13 -12.27 -23.68
C LYS A 180 21.14 -11.20 -24.12
N TRP A 181 19.85 -11.43 -23.90
CA TRP A 181 18.80 -10.44 -24.14
C TRP A 181 19.02 -9.16 -23.33
N GLN A 182 19.30 -9.25 -22.02
CA GLN A 182 19.56 -8.09 -21.17
C GLN A 182 20.70 -7.22 -21.69
N LYS A 183 21.82 -7.86 -22.09
CA LYS A 183 22.97 -7.17 -22.70
C LYS A 183 22.63 -6.52 -24.04
N HIS A 184 21.87 -7.21 -24.88
CA HIS A 184 21.42 -6.66 -26.16
C HIS A 184 20.52 -5.43 -25.96
N LEU A 185 19.64 -5.51 -24.97
CA LEU A 185 18.73 -4.45 -24.60
C LEU A 185 19.50 -3.24 -24.05
N GLU A 186 20.51 -3.46 -23.20
CA GLU A 186 21.34 -2.39 -22.60
C GLU A 186 22.00 -1.50 -23.66
N GLN A 187 22.55 -2.13 -24.71
CA GLN A 187 23.20 -1.41 -25.80
C GLN A 187 22.24 -0.53 -26.60
N LYS A 188 20.96 -0.91 -26.68
CA LYS A 188 19.98 -0.26 -27.55
C LYS A 188 19.05 0.69 -26.81
N TRP A 189 18.75 0.43 -25.53
CA TRP A 189 17.73 1.11 -24.73
C TRP A 189 17.88 2.62 -24.70
N VAL A 190 19.11 3.12 -24.57
CA VAL A 190 19.40 4.56 -24.44
C VAL A 190 18.92 5.40 -25.62
N ASN A 191 18.78 4.80 -26.80
CA ASN A 191 18.34 5.51 -28.01
C ASN A 191 16.87 5.20 -28.37
N LEU A 192 16.15 4.46 -27.52
CA LEU A 192 14.70 4.35 -27.66
C LEU A 192 14.10 5.72 -27.36
N HIS A 193 13.12 6.11 -28.16
CA HIS A 193 12.40 7.37 -27.96
C HIS A 193 11.00 7.28 -28.56
N PHE A 194 10.12 8.13 -28.04
CA PHE A 194 8.80 8.34 -28.60
C PHE A 194 8.87 9.36 -29.74
N GLY A 195 8.02 9.16 -30.75
CA GLY A 195 7.74 10.14 -31.79
C GLY A 195 6.41 10.83 -31.54
N ASP A 196 5.70 11.13 -32.63
CA ASP A 196 4.37 11.73 -32.54
C ASP A 196 3.36 10.79 -31.86
N ALA A 197 2.46 11.40 -31.09
CA ALA A 197 1.28 10.75 -30.57
C ALA A 197 0.03 11.45 -31.10
N ARG A 198 -1.01 10.66 -31.38
CA ARG A 198 -2.33 11.14 -31.77
C ARG A 198 -3.36 10.53 -30.84
N ILE A 199 -4.32 11.35 -30.46
CA ILE A 199 -5.41 10.97 -29.57
C ILE A 199 -6.70 11.38 -30.27
N GLU A 200 -7.59 10.42 -30.48
CA GLU A 200 -8.92 10.64 -31.01
C GLU A 200 -9.94 10.18 -29.97
N THR A 201 -10.99 10.98 -29.75
CA THR A 201 -12.01 10.65 -28.75
C THR A 201 -13.35 10.48 -29.42
N HIS A 202 -13.87 9.25 -29.42
CA HIS A 202 -15.14 8.90 -30.03
C HIS A 202 -15.82 7.80 -29.20
N ASP A 203 -17.16 7.83 -29.15
CA ASP A 203 -17.98 6.76 -28.55
C ASP A 203 -17.59 6.32 -27.13
N GLY A 204 -17.20 7.29 -26.28
CA GLY A 204 -16.84 7.02 -24.88
C GLY A 204 -15.44 6.41 -24.68
N GLN A 205 -14.59 6.46 -25.70
CA GLN A 205 -13.21 5.97 -25.64
C GLN A 205 -12.21 7.00 -26.16
N HIS A 206 -11.01 6.98 -25.59
CA HIS A 206 -9.82 7.63 -26.13
C HIS A 206 -9.00 6.59 -26.89
N LEU A 207 -8.84 6.78 -28.19
CA LEU A 207 -7.96 5.99 -29.04
C LEU A 207 -6.61 6.70 -29.15
N PHE A 208 -5.56 6.05 -28.65
CA PHE A 208 -4.19 6.52 -28.78
C PHE A 208 -3.51 5.80 -29.95
N GLU A 209 -2.79 6.56 -30.77
CA GLU A 209 -1.75 6.05 -31.66
C GLU A 209 -0.43 6.71 -31.31
N VAL A 210 0.58 5.93 -30.94
CA VAL A 210 1.88 6.43 -30.48
C VAL A 210 2.99 5.84 -31.33
N GLN A 211 3.86 6.71 -31.85
CA GLN A 211 5.07 6.29 -32.55
C GLN A 211 6.19 5.97 -31.55
N VAL A 212 6.87 4.85 -31.73
CA VAL A 212 8.00 4.42 -30.90
C VAL A 212 9.15 3.98 -31.79
N TYR A 213 10.32 4.54 -31.55
CA TYR A 213 11.57 4.19 -32.23
C TYR A 213 12.37 3.24 -31.36
N LEU A 214 12.54 2.00 -31.82
CA LEU A 214 13.10 0.90 -31.04
C LEU A 214 14.61 0.70 -31.22
N ASN A 215 15.29 1.57 -31.96
CA ASN A 215 16.73 1.49 -32.22
C ASN A 215 17.20 0.08 -32.67
N GLY A 216 16.41 -0.52 -33.58
CA GLY A 216 16.66 -1.86 -34.12
C GLY A 216 16.39 -3.01 -33.13
N LEU A 217 15.73 -2.79 -31.99
CA LEU A 217 15.07 -3.87 -31.26
C LEU A 217 13.83 -4.31 -32.03
N GLU A 218 13.55 -5.61 -31.95
CA GLU A 218 12.29 -6.17 -32.44
C GLU A 218 11.13 -5.73 -31.54
N PRO A 219 9.93 -5.45 -32.11
CA PRO A 219 8.73 -5.14 -31.33
C PRO A 219 8.42 -6.17 -30.24
N SER A 220 8.73 -7.44 -30.48
CA SER A 220 8.53 -8.53 -29.49
C SER A 220 9.51 -8.49 -28.30
N GLY A 221 10.53 -7.62 -28.32
CA GLY A 221 11.47 -7.44 -27.21
C GLY A 221 11.04 -6.37 -26.20
N VAL A 222 9.88 -5.74 -26.42
CA VAL A 222 9.32 -4.69 -25.56
C VAL A 222 7.81 -4.84 -25.44
N ARG A 223 7.24 -4.21 -24.42
CA ARG A 223 5.81 -3.91 -24.32
C ARG A 223 5.65 -2.40 -24.29
N VAL A 224 4.69 -1.90 -25.07
CA VAL A 224 4.28 -0.50 -25.01
C VAL A 224 2.94 -0.44 -24.30
N GLU A 225 2.82 0.40 -23.29
CA GLU A 225 1.62 0.52 -22.46
C GLU A 225 1.20 1.99 -22.36
N LEU A 226 -0.11 2.23 -22.27
CA LEU A 226 -0.63 3.45 -21.66
C LEU A 226 -0.74 3.23 -20.16
N TYR A 227 -0.19 4.17 -19.40
CA TYR A 227 -0.27 4.19 -17.95
C TYR A 227 -1.02 5.44 -17.49
N ALA A 228 -1.96 5.28 -16.56
CA ALA A 228 -2.50 6.38 -15.78
C ALA A 228 -2.37 6.05 -14.30
N GLU A 229 -2.02 7.05 -13.49
CA GLU A 229 -1.93 6.89 -12.04
C GLU A 229 -3.29 6.47 -11.46
N GLY A 230 -3.25 5.81 -10.31
CA GLY A 230 -4.46 5.59 -9.51
C GLY A 230 -5.03 6.93 -9.05
N SER A 231 -6.35 6.99 -8.90
CA SER A 231 -7.02 8.06 -8.17
C SER A 231 -7.40 7.57 -6.79
N ASP A 232 -7.85 8.45 -5.89
CA ASP A 232 -8.29 8.11 -4.53
C ASP A 232 -9.33 6.98 -4.45
N THR A 233 -10.01 6.69 -5.57
CA THR A 233 -11.08 5.69 -5.68
C THR A 233 -10.86 4.65 -6.79
N GLY A 234 -9.73 4.71 -7.50
CA GLY A 234 -9.51 3.91 -8.71
C GLY A 234 -8.08 3.40 -8.86
N GLU A 235 -7.95 2.13 -9.22
CA GLU A 235 -6.65 1.51 -9.50
C GLU A 235 -5.92 2.20 -10.68
N PRO A 236 -4.58 2.18 -10.68
CA PRO A 236 -3.79 2.62 -11.83
C PRO A 236 -4.19 1.85 -13.10
N VAL A 237 -4.28 2.55 -14.23
CA VAL A 237 -4.56 1.92 -15.52
C VAL A 237 -3.26 1.49 -16.17
N ARG A 238 -3.20 0.25 -16.65
CA ARG A 238 -2.09 -0.31 -17.44
C ARG A 238 -2.67 -0.99 -18.66
N GLN A 239 -2.72 -0.28 -19.77
CA GLN A 239 -3.29 -0.78 -21.02
C GLN A 239 -2.18 -1.06 -22.03
N GLU A 240 -1.94 -2.34 -22.33
CA GLU A 240 -1.00 -2.74 -23.38
C GLU A 240 -1.50 -2.22 -24.75
N MET A 241 -0.56 -1.64 -25.50
CA MET A 241 -0.78 -1.12 -26.85
C MET A 241 -0.37 -2.16 -27.88
N LYS A 242 -1.22 -2.35 -28.89
CA LYS A 242 -0.96 -3.27 -30.00
C LYS A 242 -0.04 -2.60 -31.02
N HIS A 243 1.01 -3.30 -31.44
CA HIS A 243 1.77 -2.92 -32.63
C HIS A 243 0.86 -3.04 -33.87
N ILE A 244 0.61 -1.93 -34.56
CA ILE A 244 -0.30 -1.89 -35.73
C ILE A 244 0.48 -1.93 -37.04
N ARG A 245 1.60 -1.19 -37.13
CA ARG A 245 2.38 -1.03 -38.36
C ARG A 245 3.78 -0.50 -38.08
N GLN A 246 4.70 -0.77 -39.00
CA GLN A 246 5.99 -0.10 -39.08
C GLN A 246 5.85 1.24 -39.83
N LEU A 247 6.59 2.27 -39.41
CA LEU A 247 6.62 3.56 -40.08
C LEU A 247 7.37 3.46 -41.43
N ALA A 248 6.74 3.97 -42.49
CA ALA A 248 7.36 4.01 -43.82
C ALA A 248 8.55 4.99 -43.82
N GLY A 249 9.71 4.54 -44.31
CA GLY A 249 10.91 5.38 -44.45
C GLY A 249 11.72 5.60 -43.17
N ALA A 250 11.26 5.10 -42.01
CA ALA A 250 11.98 5.18 -40.74
C ALA A 250 12.41 3.77 -40.27
N SER A 251 13.71 3.46 -40.38
CA SER A 251 14.24 2.20 -39.86
C SER A 251 14.05 2.12 -38.35
N GLY A 252 13.34 1.09 -37.88
CA GLY A 252 13.09 0.85 -36.45
C GLY A 252 12.00 1.72 -35.80
N GLY A 253 11.21 2.47 -36.58
CA GLY A 253 10.03 3.19 -36.09
C GLY A 253 8.74 2.39 -36.26
N TYR A 254 7.91 2.32 -35.21
CA TYR A 254 6.68 1.53 -35.18
C TYR A 254 5.52 2.34 -34.58
N VAL A 255 4.29 2.02 -34.97
CA VAL A 255 3.06 2.62 -34.43
C VAL A 255 2.35 1.62 -33.54
N TYR A 256 2.06 2.04 -32.32
CA TYR A 256 1.30 1.29 -31.33
C TYR A 256 -0.05 1.95 -31.08
N SER A 257 -1.09 1.16 -30.86
CA SER A 257 -2.43 1.67 -30.59
C SER A 257 -3.15 0.95 -29.45
N ALA A 258 -3.88 1.72 -28.64
CA ALA A 258 -4.78 1.24 -27.61
C ALA A 258 -5.99 2.15 -27.49
N ALA A 259 -7.13 1.58 -27.11
CA ALA A 259 -8.31 2.32 -26.70
C ALA A 259 -8.49 2.19 -25.19
N VAL A 260 -8.77 3.30 -24.51
CA VAL A 260 -9.08 3.35 -23.09
C VAL A 260 -10.40 4.08 -22.85
N SER A 261 -11.03 3.84 -21.71
CA SER A 261 -12.26 4.54 -21.31
C SER A 261 -12.07 6.05 -21.24
N SER A 262 -13.02 6.83 -21.77
CA SER A 262 -13.02 8.29 -21.66
C SER A 262 -13.63 8.81 -20.35
N THR A 263 -13.66 7.97 -19.31
CA THR A 263 -14.11 8.35 -17.96
C THR A 263 -13.14 9.28 -17.24
N ARG A 264 -11.91 9.41 -17.74
CA ARG A 264 -10.90 10.36 -17.27
C ARG A 264 -10.24 11.06 -18.46
N PRO A 265 -9.71 12.29 -18.30
CA PRO A 265 -9.08 13.03 -19.38
C PRO A 265 -7.94 12.25 -20.05
N PRO A 266 -7.71 12.43 -21.36
CA PRO A 266 -6.62 11.76 -22.06
C PRO A 266 -5.23 12.17 -21.54
N GLU A 267 -5.11 13.34 -20.92
CA GLU A 267 -3.86 13.86 -20.34
C GLU A 267 -3.39 13.08 -19.11
N ASP A 268 -4.28 12.32 -18.46
CA ASP A 268 -3.92 11.44 -17.35
C ASP A 268 -3.12 10.21 -17.81
N TYR A 269 -3.12 9.92 -19.12
CA TYR A 269 -2.42 8.78 -19.70
C TYR A 269 -1.07 9.18 -20.28
N THR A 270 -0.03 8.47 -19.88
CA THR A 270 1.32 8.59 -20.44
C THR A 270 1.73 7.24 -21.03
N ALA A 271 2.21 7.23 -22.28
CA ALA A 271 2.76 6.01 -22.86
C ALA A 271 4.12 5.66 -22.24
N ARG A 272 4.40 4.36 -22.11
CA ARG A 272 5.70 3.85 -21.66
C ARG A 272 6.13 2.63 -22.44
N VAL A 273 7.43 2.43 -22.57
CA VAL A 273 8.06 1.21 -23.09
C VAL A 273 8.71 0.47 -21.93
N ILE A 274 8.39 -0.81 -21.79
CA ILE A 274 8.97 -1.72 -20.80
C ILE A 274 9.66 -2.88 -21.54
N PRO A 275 10.81 -3.38 -21.06
CA PRO A 275 11.44 -4.58 -21.57
C PRO A 275 10.49 -5.77 -21.58
N TYR A 276 10.54 -6.59 -22.62
CA TYR A 276 9.82 -7.86 -22.65
C TYR A 276 10.71 -9.00 -23.12
N HIS A 277 10.64 -10.09 -22.38
CA HIS A 277 11.23 -11.37 -22.71
C HIS A 277 10.45 -12.47 -22.00
N ASP A 278 10.25 -13.58 -22.70
CA ASP A 278 9.59 -14.73 -22.11
C ASP A 278 10.34 -15.20 -20.86
N GLY A 279 9.57 -15.47 -19.81
CA GLY A 279 10.10 -15.89 -18.53
C GLY A 279 10.78 -14.77 -17.73
N VAL A 280 10.73 -13.50 -18.11
CA VAL A 280 11.24 -12.35 -17.32
C VAL A 280 10.08 -11.49 -16.80
N ALA A 281 10.07 -11.21 -15.51
CA ALA A 281 9.10 -10.32 -14.88
C ALA A 281 9.63 -8.88 -14.84
N ALA A 282 9.32 -8.07 -15.84
CA ALA A 282 9.57 -6.62 -15.83
C ALA A 282 8.36 -5.86 -15.23
N PRO A 283 8.57 -4.81 -14.42
CA PRO A 283 9.83 -4.15 -14.13
C PRO A 283 10.62 -4.74 -12.93
N LEU A 284 10.14 -5.81 -12.31
CA LEU A 284 10.74 -6.35 -11.06
C LEU A 284 12.18 -6.87 -11.26
N GLN A 285 12.45 -7.52 -12.39
CA GLN A 285 13.75 -8.10 -12.74
C GLN A 285 14.54 -7.24 -13.73
N ASP A 286 13.90 -6.23 -14.32
CA ASP A 286 14.52 -5.25 -15.19
C ASP A 286 13.80 -3.91 -15.02
N THR A 287 14.43 -2.96 -14.33
CA THR A 287 13.78 -1.73 -13.88
C THR A 287 13.73 -0.65 -14.95
N ARG A 288 14.16 -0.95 -16.18
CA ARG A 288 14.14 0.02 -17.27
C ARG A 288 12.69 0.30 -17.67
N ILE A 289 12.36 1.59 -17.69
CA ILE A 289 11.10 2.09 -18.23
C ILE A 289 11.43 3.36 -19.01
N LEU A 290 11.04 3.41 -20.27
CA LEU A 290 11.10 4.64 -21.05
C LEU A 290 9.71 5.26 -21.04
N TRP A 291 9.60 6.45 -20.45
CA TRP A 291 8.36 7.22 -20.43
C TRP A 291 8.32 8.17 -21.62
N GLN A 292 7.13 8.35 -22.19
CA GLN A 292 6.83 9.44 -23.10
C GLN A 292 7.02 10.76 -22.34
N ARG A 293 7.87 11.64 -22.87
CA ARG A 293 8.16 12.96 -22.33
C ARG A 293 7.64 14.03 -23.25
#